data_AF-T1CI70-F1
#
_entry.id   AF-T1CI70-F1
#
_cell.length_a   1.000
_cell.length_b   1.000
_cell.length_c   1.000
_cell.angle_alpha   90.00
_cell.angle_beta   90.00
_cell.angle_gamma   90.00
#
_symmetry.space_group_name_H-M   'P 1'
#
loop_
_entity.id
_entity.type
_entity.pdbx_description
1 polymer ?
#
loop_
_entity_poly.entity_id
_entity_poly.type
_entity_poly.pdbx_seq_one_letter_code
_entity_poly.pdbx_strand_id
1 'polypeptide(L)'
;MTHRSAGFIGLGAMGLPMARHLHARGLLAAVGNRSAAKAQVLAAELGVAAADTLAQLAAQCTRIAMCVTADADVLGCVAALRPGLRKGAIVIDHSTVAPETAQRAAAMLAEVGAHFLDAPVSGGVEGARNGKLSVMVGGDEAMLERARPLLECYAARITWMGSSGSGQATKAVNQVLVAGIAAAVCEGLALGAALGLAPERLLPTLAAGAAGNWFLDKRGASNAARRVRCRLQAGPAAQGSGHRAAHRARRRLRPQRHRQGADRLCAAHGARPRRRGHLGVDPAQARTLRCAA
;
A
#
# COMPACT_ATOMS: atom_id res chain seq x y z
N MET A 1 14.43 -26.35 20.26
CA MET A 1 15.33 -25.23 19.93
C MET A 1 14.81 -24.58 18.66
N THR A 2 14.36 -23.32 18.72
CA THR A 2 14.00 -22.57 17.50
C THR A 2 15.29 -22.34 16.70
N HIS A 3 15.43 -23.03 15.57
CA HIS A 3 16.58 -22.86 14.69
C HIS A 3 16.51 -21.45 14.08
N ARG A 4 17.37 -20.53 14.52
CA ARG A 4 17.55 -19.22 13.89
C ARG A 4 17.96 -19.46 12.44
N SER A 5 17.11 -19.09 11.49
CA SER A 5 17.33 -19.38 10.06
C SER A 5 17.01 -18.20 9.15
N ALA A 6 16.66 -17.05 9.73
CA ALA A 6 16.27 -15.86 9.00
C ALA A 6 17.38 -14.80 8.97
N GLY A 7 17.59 -14.18 7.82
CA GLY A 7 18.45 -13.02 7.65
C GLY A 7 17.64 -11.76 7.38
N PHE A 8 18.15 -10.59 7.78
CA PHE A 8 17.55 -9.29 7.43
C PHE A 8 18.57 -8.34 6.81
N ILE A 9 18.23 -7.76 5.66
CA ILE A 9 19.07 -6.82 4.92
C ILE A 9 18.42 -5.44 4.84
N GLY A 10 19.19 -4.40 5.13
CA GLY A 10 18.73 -3.01 5.06
C GLY A 10 18.10 -2.57 6.38
N LEU A 11 18.89 -1.91 7.21
CA LEU A 11 18.52 -1.52 8.58
C LEU A 11 18.12 -0.05 8.65
N GLY A 12 17.25 0.37 7.72
CA GLY A 12 16.67 1.71 7.69
C GLY A 12 15.50 1.88 8.67
N ALA A 13 14.74 2.95 8.51
CA ALA A 13 13.59 3.27 9.38
C ALA A 13 12.51 2.17 9.40
N MET A 14 12.34 1.45 8.29
CA MET A 14 11.42 0.32 8.17
C MET A 14 12.09 -1.00 8.57
N GLY A 15 13.30 -1.27 8.06
CA GLY A 15 13.98 -2.56 8.25
C GLY A 15 14.43 -2.85 9.68
N LEU A 16 14.94 -1.85 10.41
CA LEU A 16 15.40 -2.01 11.78
C LEU A 16 14.34 -2.58 12.73
N PRO A 17 13.11 -2.01 12.83
CA PRO A 17 12.07 -2.60 13.68
C PRO A 17 11.60 -3.98 13.19
N MET A 18 11.57 -4.23 11.88
CA MET A 18 11.21 -5.56 11.34
C MET A 18 12.23 -6.64 11.75
N ALA A 19 13.53 -6.33 11.69
CA ALA A 19 14.58 -7.23 12.16
C ALA A 19 14.44 -7.54 13.66
N ARG A 20 14.10 -6.54 14.48
CA ARG A 20 13.86 -6.73 15.93
C ARG A 20 12.69 -7.65 16.22
N HIS A 21 11.61 -7.59 15.44
CA HIS A 21 10.49 -8.52 15.57
C HIS A 21 10.91 -9.97 15.27
N LEU A 22 11.74 -10.18 14.24
CA LEU A 22 12.30 -11.51 13.95
C LEU A 22 13.18 -12.03 15.09
N HIS A 23 13.97 -11.15 15.70
CA HIS A 23 14.79 -11.51 16.86
C HIS A 23 13.94 -11.86 18.08
N ALA A 24 12.91 -11.07 18.39
CA ALA A 24 11.99 -11.33 19.51
C ALA A 24 11.27 -12.67 19.39
N ARG A 25 11.08 -13.18 18.17
CA ARG A 25 10.52 -14.51 17.88
C ARG A 25 11.57 -15.63 17.77
N GLY A 26 12.85 -15.32 18.02
CA GLY A 26 13.95 -16.29 17.97
C GLY A 26 14.30 -16.77 16.56
N LEU A 27 13.91 -16.04 15.51
CA LEU A 27 14.12 -16.43 14.12
C LEU A 27 15.37 -15.80 13.48
N LEU A 28 15.74 -14.60 13.92
CA LEU A 28 16.85 -13.83 13.34
C LEU A 28 18.21 -14.46 13.64
N ALA A 29 18.92 -14.88 12.59
CA ALA A 29 20.27 -15.43 12.64
C ALA A 29 21.34 -14.38 12.33
N ALA A 30 21.09 -13.56 11.30
CA ALA A 30 22.07 -12.62 10.79
C ALA A 30 21.44 -11.33 10.25
N VAL A 31 22.20 -10.25 10.28
CA VAL A 31 21.82 -8.96 9.70
C VAL A 31 22.90 -8.45 8.74
N GLY A 32 22.46 -7.73 7.72
CA GLY A 32 23.32 -7.07 6.75
C GLY A 32 22.83 -5.66 6.44
N ASN A 33 23.75 -4.74 6.14
CA ASN A 33 23.39 -3.39 5.73
C ASN A 33 24.53 -2.77 4.89
N ARG A 34 24.18 -1.90 3.93
CA ARG A 34 25.18 -1.19 3.10
C ARG A 34 26.22 -0.45 3.94
N SER A 35 25.79 0.19 5.04
CA SER A 35 26.71 0.71 6.06
C SER A 35 26.94 -0.36 7.12
N ALA A 36 28.09 -1.04 7.08
CA ALA A 36 28.42 -2.18 7.94
C ALA A 36 28.30 -1.85 9.44
N ALA A 37 28.72 -0.65 9.86
CA ALA A 37 28.61 -0.19 11.25
C ALA A 37 27.17 -0.31 11.81
N LYS A 38 26.14 -0.05 11.01
CA LYS A 38 24.74 -0.20 11.45
C LYS A 38 24.36 -1.66 11.72
N ALA A 39 24.88 -2.58 10.91
CA ALA A 39 24.65 -4.01 11.12
C ALA A 39 25.41 -4.52 12.35
N GLN A 40 26.66 -4.10 12.52
CA GLN A 40 27.50 -4.45 13.67
C GLN A 40 26.87 -4.01 15.01
N VAL A 41 26.38 -2.77 15.09
CA VAL A 41 25.70 -2.26 16.29
C VAL A 41 24.47 -3.10 16.64
N LEU A 42 23.59 -3.37 15.67
CA LEU A 42 22.39 -4.18 15.93
C LEU A 42 22.73 -5.63 16.26
N ALA A 43 23.71 -6.21 15.59
CA ALA A 43 24.16 -7.57 15.82
C ALA A 43 24.71 -7.77 17.24
N ALA A 44 25.55 -6.83 17.71
CA ALA A 44 26.08 -6.82 19.06
C ALA A 44 24.95 -6.67 20.11
N GLU A 45 24.00 -5.77 19.86
CA GLU A 45 22.85 -5.55 20.75
C GLU A 45 21.96 -6.80 20.88
N LEU A 46 21.71 -7.51 19.77
CA LEU A 46 20.77 -8.64 19.73
C LEU A 46 21.45 -10.00 19.90
N GLY A 47 22.78 -10.08 19.97
CA GLY A 47 23.51 -11.35 19.99
C GLY A 47 23.21 -12.21 18.76
N VAL A 48 23.26 -11.60 17.56
CA VAL A 48 23.13 -12.27 16.25
C VAL A 48 24.36 -11.96 15.38
N ALA A 49 24.51 -12.61 14.24
CA ALA A 49 25.65 -12.34 13.35
C ALA A 49 25.47 -11.03 12.56
N ALA A 50 26.52 -10.22 12.47
CA ALA A 50 26.66 -9.23 11.39
C ALA A 50 27.43 -9.89 10.26
N ALA A 51 26.83 -10.01 9.08
CA ALA A 51 27.53 -10.61 7.94
C ALA A 51 28.44 -9.58 7.24
N ASP A 52 29.69 -9.95 6.97
CA ASP A 52 30.63 -9.08 6.22
C ASP A 52 30.23 -8.96 4.75
N THR A 53 29.61 -10.03 4.20
CA THR A 53 29.07 -10.07 2.85
C THR A 53 27.68 -10.68 2.81
N LEU A 54 26.88 -10.31 1.78
CA LEU A 54 25.57 -10.92 1.60
C LEU A 54 25.65 -12.41 1.23
N ALA A 55 26.72 -12.85 0.55
CA ALA A 55 26.95 -14.27 0.30
C ALA A 55 27.10 -15.07 1.61
N GLN A 56 27.86 -14.57 2.59
CA GLN A 56 27.96 -15.20 3.91
C GLN A 56 26.61 -15.21 4.65
N LEU A 57 25.83 -14.12 4.56
CA LEU A 57 24.47 -14.09 5.12
C LEU A 57 23.58 -15.16 4.49
N ALA A 58 23.63 -15.30 3.17
CA ALA A 58 22.86 -16.30 2.43
C ALA A 58 23.26 -17.74 2.79
N ALA A 59 24.56 -17.98 3.01
CA ALA A 59 25.07 -19.32 3.33
C ALA A 59 24.52 -19.89 4.64
N GLN A 60 24.10 -19.04 5.57
CA GLN A 60 23.57 -19.43 6.89
C GLN A 60 22.05 -19.25 7.04
N CYS A 61 21.38 -18.60 6.09
CA CYS A 61 19.94 -18.30 6.16
C CYS A 61 19.15 -19.02 5.07
N THR A 62 17.97 -19.56 5.42
CA THR A 62 17.04 -20.16 4.45
C THR A 62 15.91 -19.20 4.05
N ARG A 63 15.68 -18.16 4.85
CA ARG A 63 14.71 -17.10 4.58
C ARG A 63 15.39 -15.75 4.79
N ILE A 64 15.34 -14.86 3.80
CA ILE A 64 16.08 -13.60 3.85
C ILE A 64 15.12 -12.48 3.50
N ALA A 65 14.82 -11.61 4.45
CA ALA A 65 14.04 -10.41 4.20
C ALA A 65 14.98 -9.24 3.87
N MET A 66 14.57 -8.37 2.94
CA MET A 66 15.29 -7.14 2.63
C MET A 66 14.36 -5.94 2.55
N CYS A 67 14.86 -4.77 2.93
CA CYS A 67 14.16 -3.50 2.80
C CYS A 67 15.18 -2.40 2.45
N VAL A 68 15.35 -2.15 1.16
CA VAL A 68 16.33 -1.23 0.59
C VAL A 68 15.65 -0.09 -0.16
N THR A 69 16.43 0.77 -0.82
CA THR A 69 15.95 2.11 -1.22
C THR A 69 15.39 2.13 -2.64
N ALA A 70 16.07 1.47 -3.57
CA ALA A 70 15.84 1.64 -5.00
C ALA A 70 15.96 0.33 -5.76
N ASP A 71 15.47 0.33 -7.00
CA ASP A 71 15.49 -0.81 -7.90
C ASP A 71 16.90 -1.40 -8.09
N ALA A 72 17.90 -0.54 -8.29
CA ALA A 72 19.29 -0.96 -8.41
C ALA A 72 19.84 -1.61 -7.13
N ASP A 73 19.40 -1.14 -5.95
CA ASP A 73 19.80 -1.74 -4.67
C ASP A 73 19.20 -3.15 -4.52
N VAL A 74 17.94 -3.37 -4.93
CA VAL A 74 17.31 -4.71 -4.87
C VAL A 74 18.06 -5.68 -5.77
N LEU A 75 18.29 -5.32 -7.03
CA LEU A 75 19.02 -6.17 -7.98
C LEU A 75 20.46 -6.43 -7.53
N GLY A 76 21.14 -5.41 -6.97
CA GLY A 76 22.48 -5.54 -6.41
C GLY A 76 22.52 -6.49 -5.21
N CYS A 77 21.55 -6.40 -4.29
CA CYS A 77 21.43 -7.32 -3.17
C CYS A 77 21.17 -8.76 -3.63
N VAL A 78 20.24 -8.94 -4.58
CA VAL A 78 19.94 -10.25 -5.17
C VAL A 78 21.19 -10.85 -5.81
N ALA A 79 21.92 -10.09 -6.63
CA ALA A 79 23.17 -10.54 -7.23
C ALA A 79 24.22 -10.96 -6.18
N ALA A 80 24.39 -10.17 -5.12
CA ALA A 80 25.36 -10.45 -4.06
C ALA A 80 24.97 -11.62 -3.14
N LEU A 81 23.67 -11.95 -3.05
CA LEU A 81 23.18 -13.11 -2.29
C LEU A 81 23.40 -14.43 -3.04
N ARG A 82 23.24 -14.43 -4.36
CA ARG A 82 23.27 -15.63 -5.22
C ARG A 82 24.41 -16.62 -4.90
N PRO A 83 25.67 -16.21 -4.72
CA PRO A 83 26.77 -17.15 -4.48
C PRO A 83 26.65 -17.96 -3.18
N GLY A 84 25.88 -17.46 -2.20
CA GLY A 84 25.69 -18.15 -0.92
C GLY A 84 24.31 -18.79 -0.75
N LEU A 85 23.38 -18.61 -1.70
CA LEU A 85 22.02 -19.11 -1.55
C LEU A 85 21.98 -20.63 -1.67
N ARG A 86 21.26 -21.26 -0.73
CA ARG A 86 20.92 -22.68 -0.80
C ARG A 86 19.70 -22.88 -1.70
N LYS A 87 19.63 -24.02 -2.39
CA LYS A 87 18.44 -24.42 -3.14
C LYS A 87 17.21 -24.41 -2.22
N GLY A 88 16.11 -23.83 -2.70
CA GLY A 88 14.86 -23.68 -1.97
C GLY A 88 14.85 -22.55 -0.92
N ALA A 89 15.91 -21.73 -0.82
CA ALA A 89 15.90 -20.51 -0.02
C ALA A 89 14.89 -19.49 -0.55
N ILE A 90 14.32 -18.68 0.35
CA ILE A 90 13.29 -17.69 0.00
C ILE A 90 13.82 -16.30 0.34
N VAL A 91 13.88 -15.44 -0.67
CA VAL A 91 14.22 -14.02 -0.53
C VAL A 91 12.94 -13.19 -0.62
N ILE A 92 12.72 -12.32 0.35
CA ILE A 92 11.51 -11.52 0.52
C ILE A 92 11.90 -10.05 0.45
N ASP A 93 11.43 -9.32 -0.56
CA ASP A 93 11.72 -7.90 -0.73
C ASP A 93 10.55 -7.02 -0.26
N HIS A 94 10.78 -6.22 0.77
CA HIS A 94 9.83 -5.22 1.28
C HIS A 94 10.05 -3.83 0.70
N SER A 95 11.01 -3.66 -0.21
CA SER A 95 11.28 -2.39 -0.88
C SER A 95 10.09 -1.99 -1.76
N THR A 96 9.98 -0.69 -2.06
CA THR A 96 9.00 -0.20 -3.05
C THR A 96 9.76 0.10 -4.34
N VAL A 97 9.56 -0.74 -5.34
CA VAL A 97 10.30 -0.73 -6.63
C VAL A 97 9.34 -0.99 -7.79
N ALA A 98 9.83 -0.91 -9.03
CA ALA A 98 9.02 -1.24 -10.19
C ALA A 98 8.64 -2.75 -10.22
N PRO A 99 7.45 -3.13 -10.70
CA PRO A 99 7.07 -4.53 -10.90
C PRO A 99 8.09 -5.33 -11.74
N GLU A 100 8.67 -4.70 -12.75
CA GLU A 100 9.67 -5.29 -13.64
C GLU A 100 10.96 -5.63 -12.88
N THR A 101 11.32 -4.82 -11.87
CA THR A 101 12.47 -5.09 -11.00
C THR A 101 12.24 -6.34 -10.17
N ALA A 102 11.03 -6.52 -9.61
CA ALA A 102 10.66 -7.72 -8.86
C ALA A 102 10.68 -8.97 -9.75
N GLN A 103 10.19 -8.87 -10.98
CA GLN A 103 10.21 -9.97 -11.96
C GLN A 103 11.63 -10.37 -12.33
N ARG A 104 12.52 -9.40 -12.57
CA ARG A 104 13.94 -9.64 -12.84
C ARG A 104 14.65 -10.29 -11.66
N ALA A 105 14.40 -9.80 -10.45
CA ALA A 105 14.94 -10.40 -9.22
C ALA A 105 14.50 -11.87 -9.07
N ALA A 106 13.23 -12.17 -9.35
CA ALA A 106 12.71 -13.53 -9.33
C ALA A 106 13.41 -14.44 -10.34
N ALA A 107 13.61 -13.97 -11.58
CA ALA A 107 14.33 -14.73 -12.60
C ALA A 107 15.79 -15.03 -12.19
N MET A 108 16.50 -14.03 -11.65
CA MET A 108 17.89 -14.18 -11.18
C MET A 108 18.03 -15.22 -10.06
N LEU A 109 17.03 -15.33 -9.18
CA LEU A 109 17.05 -16.32 -8.10
C LEU A 109 16.64 -17.72 -8.55
N ALA A 110 15.75 -17.82 -9.54
CA ALA A 110 15.35 -19.10 -10.12
C ALA A 110 16.55 -19.83 -10.75
N GLU A 111 17.50 -19.11 -11.35
CA GLU A 111 18.76 -19.66 -11.92
C GLU A 111 19.59 -20.45 -10.89
N VAL A 112 19.49 -20.12 -9.60
CA VAL A 112 20.20 -20.81 -8.51
C VAL A 112 19.27 -21.67 -7.65
N GLY A 113 18.04 -21.91 -8.13
CA GLY A 113 17.03 -22.71 -7.43
C GLY A 113 16.50 -22.06 -6.15
N ALA A 114 16.57 -20.74 -6.02
CA ALA A 114 15.98 -19.97 -4.92
C ALA A 114 14.69 -19.27 -5.37
N HIS A 115 13.89 -18.81 -4.41
CA HIS A 115 12.59 -18.18 -4.64
C HIS A 115 12.61 -16.72 -4.24
N PHE A 116 11.80 -15.90 -4.92
CA PHE A 116 11.64 -14.48 -4.64
C PHE A 116 10.18 -14.15 -4.37
N LEU A 117 9.93 -13.34 -3.35
CA LEU A 117 8.63 -12.73 -3.06
C LEU A 117 8.79 -11.21 -3.01
N ASP A 118 8.14 -10.47 -3.91
CA ASP A 118 7.97 -9.03 -3.73
C ASP A 118 6.83 -8.79 -2.74
N ALA A 119 7.16 -8.26 -1.58
CA ALA A 119 6.26 -8.12 -0.44
C ALA A 119 6.18 -6.68 0.08
N PRO A 120 5.97 -5.64 -0.74
CA PRO A 120 5.91 -4.27 -0.27
C PRO A 120 4.83 -4.07 0.81
N VAL A 121 5.05 -3.09 1.68
CA VAL A 121 4.27 -2.92 2.90
C VAL A 121 3.53 -1.59 2.98
N SER A 122 2.44 -1.54 3.75
CA SER A 122 1.73 -0.32 4.16
C SER A 122 1.54 -0.27 5.68
N GLY A 123 1.40 0.93 6.23
CA GLY A 123 1.33 1.19 7.69
C GLY A 123 2.47 2.07 8.25
N GLY A 124 3.49 2.36 7.43
CA GLY A 124 4.60 3.25 7.78
C GLY A 124 5.49 2.73 8.92
N VAL A 125 6.39 3.60 9.39
CA VAL A 125 7.37 3.26 10.45
C VAL A 125 6.67 2.81 11.73
N GLU A 126 5.50 3.38 12.04
CA GLU A 126 4.72 3.00 13.23
C GLU A 126 4.14 1.59 13.10
N GLY A 127 3.61 1.23 11.93
CA GLY A 127 3.20 -0.14 11.64
C GLY A 127 4.37 -1.12 11.78
N ALA A 128 5.56 -0.75 11.30
CA ALA A 128 6.75 -1.60 11.42
C ALA A 128 7.19 -1.78 12.89
N ARG A 129 7.20 -0.70 13.68
CA ARG A 129 7.51 -0.74 15.12
C ARG A 129 6.52 -1.59 15.90
N ASN A 130 5.23 -1.48 15.58
CA ASN A 130 4.16 -2.16 16.30
C ASN A 130 3.88 -3.58 15.79
N GLY A 131 4.57 -4.04 14.74
CA GLY A 131 4.33 -5.35 14.13
C GLY A 131 2.95 -5.47 13.48
N LYS A 132 2.44 -4.36 12.93
CA LYS A 132 1.08 -4.26 12.36
C LYS A 132 1.09 -3.82 10.90
N LEU A 133 2.12 -4.21 10.14
CA LEU A 133 2.17 -3.91 8.71
C LEU A 133 1.09 -4.68 7.93
N SER A 134 0.64 -4.08 6.84
CA SER A 134 -0.10 -4.78 5.78
C SER A 134 0.86 -5.10 4.65
N VAL A 135 1.03 -6.38 4.33
CA VAL A 135 1.99 -6.90 3.35
C VAL A 135 1.24 -7.36 2.11
N MET A 136 1.63 -6.85 0.94
CA MET A 136 1.08 -7.19 -0.37
C MET A 136 2.09 -8.08 -1.08
N VAL A 137 1.80 -9.37 -1.26
CA VAL A 137 2.80 -10.33 -1.73
C VAL A 137 2.56 -10.74 -3.18
N GLY A 138 3.54 -10.49 -4.05
CA GLY A 138 3.69 -11.11 -5.37
C GLY A 138 4.70 -12.25 -5.33
N GLY A 139 4.43 -13.31 -6.09
CA GLY A 139 5.31 -14.47 -6.24
C GLY A 139 4.55 -15.80 -6.17
N ASP A 140 5.26 -16.88 -5.86
CA ASP A 140 4.67 -18.21 -5.70
C ASP A 140 3.90 -18.31 -4.37
N GLU A 141 2.63 -18.70 -4.44
CA GLU A 141 1.74 -18.81 -3.27
C GLU A 141 2.22 -19.85 -2.25
N ALA A 142 2.74 -20.99 -2.71
CA ALA A 142 3.30 -22.01 -1.81
C ALA A 142 4.57 -21.49 -1.11
N MET A 143 5.35 -20.64 -1.77
CA MET A 143 6.50 -19.99 -1.13
C MET A 143 6.07 -18.93 -0.11
N LEU A 144 4.98 -18.22 -0.37
CA LEU A 144 4.37 -17.35 0.64
C LEU A 144 3.98 -18.15 1.88
N GLU A 145 3.30 -19.28 1.75
CA GLU A 145 2.93 -20.10 2.92
C GLU A 145 4.16 -20.56 3.72
N ARG A 146 5.25 -20.92 3.05
CA ARG A 146 6.52 -21.27 3.71
C ARG A 146 7.22 -20.07 4.39
N ALA A 147 6.95 -18.85 3.92
CA ALA A 147 7.48 -17.60 4.45
C ALA A 147 6.55 -16.93 5.47
N ARG A 148 5.29 -17.34 5.55
CA ARG A 148 4.24 -16.72 6.38
C ARG A 148 4.63 -16.57 7.86
N PRO A 149 5.24 -17.57 8.53
CA PRO A 149 5.66 -17.41 9.93
C PRO A 149 6.69 -16.28 10.14
N LEU A 150 7.53 -16.00 9.14
CA LEU A 150 8.48 -14.89 9.19
C LEU A 150 7.74 -13.56 9.07
N LEU A 151 6.82 -13.45 8.11
CA LEU A 151 6.04 -12.23 7.85
C LEU A 151 5.13 -11.86 9.04
N GLU A 152 4.51 -12.85 9.68
CA GLU A 152 3.63 -12.68 10.85
C GLU A 152 4.34 -12.09 12.08
N CYS A 153 5.68 -12.09 12.09
CA CYS A 153 6.43 -11.44 13.16
C CYS A 153 6.21 -9.92 13.18
N TYR A 154 5.98 -9.29 12.02
CA TYR A 154 5.85 -7.83 11.90
C TYR A 154 4.65 -7.37 11.07
N ALA A 155 3.78 -8.28 10.66
CA ALA A 155 2.60 -7.99 9.87
C ALA A 155 1.31 -8.44 10.56
N ALA A 156 0.27 -7.59 10.47
CA ALA A 156 -1.09 -7.93 10.89
C ALA A 156 -1.95 -8.44 9.73
N ARG A 157 -1.58 -8.14 8.49
CA ARG A 157 -2.27 -8.62 7.28
C ARG A 157 -1.24 -9.00 6.23
N ILE A 158 -1.37 -10.19 5.68
CA ILE A 158 -0.52 -10.73 4.62
C ILE A 158 -1.43 -11.31 3.55
N THR A 159 -1.36 -10.78 2.33
CA THR A 159 -2.26 -11.17 1.25
C THR A 159 -1.47 -11.46 -0.02
N TRP A 160 -1.73 -12.62 -0.62
CA TRP A 160 -1.21 -12.97 -1.94
C TRP A 160 -1.95 -12.19 -3.02
N MET A 161 -1.21 -11.55 -3.91
CA MET A 161 -1.72 -10.67 -4.96
C MET A 161 -1.53 -11.26 -6.36
N GLY A 162 -0.89 -12.43 -6.48
CA GLY A 162 -0.57 -13.08 -7.75
C GLY A 162 0.93 -13.32 -7.92
N SER A 163 1.35 -13.51 -9.17
CA SER A 163 2.74 -13.79 -9.54
C SER A 163 3.68 -12.60 -9.25
N SER A 164 4.99 -12.82 -9.40
CA SER A 164 6.01 -11.80 -9.11
C SER A 164 5.74 -10.48 -9.83
N GLY A 165 5.86 -9.38 -9.09
CA GLY A 165 5.51 -8.01 -9.51
C GLY A 165 4.10 -7.59 -9.11
N SER A 166 3.19 -8.53 -8.81
CA SER A 166 1.82 -8.21 -8.40
C SER A 166 1.75 -7.50 -7.03
N GLY A 167 2.69 -7.78 -6.13
CA GLY A 167 2.82 -7.07 -4.86
C GLY A 167 3.19 -5.60 -5.09
N GLN A 168 4.19 -5.35 -5.94
CA GLN A 168 4.59 -3.99 -6.34
C GLN A 168 3.48 -3.25 -7.10
N ALA A 169 2.77 -3.92 -8.02
CA ALA A 169 1.64 -3.32 -8.73
C ALA A 169 0.52 -2.90 -7.76
N THR A 170 0.20 -3.77 -6.79
CA THR A 170 -0.77 -3.45 -5.72
C THR A 170 -0.28 -2.27 -4.87
N LYS A 171 1.01 -2.24 -4.53
CA LYS A 171 1.60 -1.12 -3.81
C LYS A 171 1.50 0.19 -4.59
N ALA A 172 1.71 0.17 -5.91
CA ALA A 172 1.55 1.34 -6.76
C ALA A 172 0.11 1.89 -6.70
N VAL A 173 -0.90 1.02 -6.81
CA VAL A 173 -2.32 1.40 -6.63
C VAL A 173 -2.55 2.04 -5.26
N ASN A 174 -2.04 1.41 -4.19
CA ASN A 174 -2.12 1.96 -2.84
C ASN A 174 -1.46 3.36 -2.75
N GLN A 175 -0.30 3.58 -3.38
CA GLN A 175 0.40 4.86 -3.32
C GLN A 175 -0.33 5.98 -4.08
N VAL A 176 -1.06 5.67 -5.16
CA VAL A 176 -1.94 6.65 -5.82
C VAL A 176 -3.05 7.11 -4.86
N LEU A 177 -3.69 6.16 -4.16
CA LEU A 177 -4.72 6.48 -3.17
C LEU A 177 -4.16 7.28 -1.99
N VAL A 178 -3.01 6.87 -1.44
CA VAL A 178 -2.34 7.58 -0.35
C VAL A 178 -2.00 9.01 -0.74
N ALA A 179 -1.50 9.24 -1.95
CA ALA A 179 -1.19 10.59 -2.45
C ALA A 179 -2.46 11.46 -2.57
N GLY A 180 -3.54 10.92 -3.13
CA GLY A 180 -4.83 11.63 -3.23
C GLY A 180 -5.42 11.98 -1.87
N ILE A 181 -5.42 11.02 -0.93
CA ILE A 181 -5.88 11.23 0.45
C ILE A 181 -5.02 12.29 1.15
N ALA A 182 -3.70 12.22 1.01
CA ALA A 182 -2.79 13.19 1.61
C ALA A 182 -3.05 14.61 1.10
N ALA A 183 -3.25 14.76 -0.21
CA ALA A 183 -3.58 16.05 -0.81
C ALA A 183 -4.93 16.59 -0.27
N ALA A 184 -5.98 15.76 -0.27
CA ALA A 184 -7.30 16.14 0.22
C ALA A 184 -7.27 16.54 1.71
N VAL A 185 -6.57 15.79 2.56
CA VAL A 185 -6.39 16.12 3.98
C VAL A 185 -5.65 17.45 4.13
N CYS A 186 -4.54 17.64 3.42
CA CYS A 186 -3.78 18.89 3.47
C CYS A 186 -4.62 20.10 3.04
N GLU A 187 -5.40 19.99 1.97
CA GLU A 187 -6.31 21.06 1.51
C GLU A 187 -7.43 21.33 2.51
N GLY A 188 -8.04 20.27 3.07
CA GLY A 188 -9.09 20.39 4.09
C GLY A 188 -8.59 21.06 5.38
N LEU A 189 -7.39 20.71 5.85
CA LEU A 189 -6.79 21.36 7.02
C LEU A 189 -6.43 22.82 6.75
N ALA A 190 -5.95 23.11 5.55
CA ALA A 190 -5.64 24.47 5.15
C ALA A 190 -6.89 25.35 5.05
N LEU A 191 -8.00 24.80 4.55
CA LEU A 191 -9.31 25.45 4.57
C LEU A 191 -9.80 25.66 6.01
N GLY A 192 -9.71 24.65 6.87
CA GLY A 192 -10.08 24.76 8.28
C GLY A 192 -9.31 25.87 9.00
N ALA A 193 -8.00 26.00 8.73
CA ALA A 193 -7.19 27.08 9.25
C ALA A 193 -7.61 28.46 8.72
N ALA A 194 -7.92 28.57 7.42
CA ALA A 194 -8.41 29.82 6.82
C ALA A 194 -9.77 30.26 7.38
N LEU A 195 -10.61 29.30 7.78
CA LEU A 195 -11.89 29.53 8.45
C LEU A 195 -11.76 29.75 9.97
N GLY A 196 -10.54 29.74 10.53
CA GLY A 196 -10.31 29.96 11.95
C GLY A 196 -10.71 28.80 12.87
N LEU A 197 -10.82 27.57 12.33
CA LEU A 197 -11.22 26.39 13.11
C LEU A 197 -10.05 25.86 13.95
N ALA A 198 -10.31 25.62 15.24
CA ALA A 198 -9.33 25.08 16.18
C ALA A 198 -8.99 23.61 15.84
N PRO A 199 -7.72 23.27 15.52
CA PRO A 199 -7.31 21.91 15.15
C PRO A 199 -7.65 20.85 16.20
N GLU A 200 -7.62 21.21 17.48
CA GLU A 200 -7.86 20.31 18.62
C GLU A 200 -9.30 19.78 18.63
N ARG A 201 -10.24 20.55 18.07
CA ARG A 201 -11.64 20.14 17.91
C ARG A 201 -11.92 19.58 16.52
N LEU A 202 -11.30 20.18 15.50
CA LEU A 202 -11.53 19.80 14.11
C LEU A 202 -11.05 18.39 13.82
N LEU A 203 -9.82 18.04 14.22
CA LEU A 203 -9.20 16.77 13.88
C LEU A 203 -9.97 15.56 14.44
N PRO A 204 -10.33 15.50 15.75
CA PRO A 204 -11.10 14.37 16.28
C PRO A 204 -12.49 14.27 15.63
N THR A 205 -13.15 15.42 15.38
CA THR A 205 -14.48 15.45 14.75
C THR A 205 -14.44 14.86 13.34
N LEU A 206 -13.46 15.25 12.52
CA LEU A 206 -13.31 14.73 11.17
C LEU A 206 -12.88 13.26 11.15
N ALA A 207 -12.00 12.86 12.08
CA ALA A 207 -11.51 11.49 12.18
C ALA A 207 -12.60 10.49 12.54
N ALA A 208 -13.61 10.89 13.32
CA ALA A 208 -14.75 10.06 13.68
C ALA A 208 -15.82 9.94 12.58
N GLY A 209 -15.80 10.84 11.57
CA GLY A 209 -16.78 10.87 10.49
C GLY A 209 -16.31 10.21 9.19
N ALA A 210 -17.05 10.40 8.11
CA ALA A 210 -16.74 9.84 6.78
C ALA A 210 -15.40 10.30 6.17
N ALA A 211 -14.82 11.39 6.69
CA ALA A 211 -13.49 11.85 6.31
C ALA A 211 -12.36 11.05 6.99
N GLY A 212 -12.70 10.23 8.00
CA GLY A 212 -11.78 9.44 8.79
C GLY A 212 -10.91 8.52 7.93
N ASN A 213 -9.59 8.65 8.07
CA ASN A 213 -8.62 7.82 7.37
C ASN A 213 -7.27 7.84 8.11
N TRP A 214 -6.40 6.88 7.78
CA TRP A 214 -5.10 6.71 8.42
C TRP A 214 -4.20 7.96 8.33
N PHE A 215 -4.24 8.68 7.20
CA PHE A 215 -3.39 9.87 7.03
C PHE A 215 -3.84 11.02 7.91
N LEU A 216 -5.15 11.27 8.01
CA LEU A 216 -5.70 12.27 8.92
C LEU A 216 -5.36 11.94 10.38
N ASP A 217 -5.58 10.70 10.81
CA ASP A 217 -5.28 10.23 12.16
C ASP A 217 -3.79 10.40 12.51
N LYS A 218 -2.89 9.94 11.63
CA LYS A 218 -1.45 9.89 11.93
C LYS A 218 -0.64 11.12 11.53
N ARG A 219 -1.18 11.98 10.68
CA ARG A 219 -0.47 13.16 10.13
C ARG A 219 -1.24 14.46 10.28
N GLY A 220 -2.51 14.42 10.66
CA GLY A 220 -3.36 15.60 10.79
C GLY A 220 -2.78 16.64 11.74
N ALA A 221 -2.42 16.25 12.96
CA ALA A 221 -1.85 17.15 13.96
C ALA A 221 -0.53 17.79 13.48
N SER A 222 0.39 16.98 12.94
CA SER A 222 1.67 17.50 12.42
C SER A 222 1.50 18.45 11.23
N ASN A 223 0.51 18.20 10.37
CA ASN A 223 0.24 19.06 9.21
C ASN A 223 -0.50 20.34 9.61
N ALA A 224 -1.43 20.26 10.57
CA ALA A 224 -2.10 21.44 11.11
C ALA A 224 -1.10 22.41 11.77
N ALA A 225 -0.16 21.88 12.56
CA ALA A 225 0.90 22.67 13.20
C ALA A 225 1.81 23.40 12.20
N ARG A 226 2.01 22.83 11.00
CA ARG A 226 2.87 23.41 9.95
C ARG A 226 2.19 24.50 9.12
N ARG A 227 0.93 24.87 9.43
CA ARG A 227 0.12 25.84 8.65
C ARG A 227 0.25 25.58 7.15
N VAL A 228 -0.12 24.37 6.72
CA VAL A 228 -0.19 24.05 5.28
C VAL A 228 -1.03 25.13 4.60
N ARG A 229 -0.42 25.87 3.66
CA ARG A 229 -1.09 26.98 2.99
C ARG A 229 -2.10 26.43 1.99
N CYS A 230 -3.34 26.90 2.11
CA CYS A 230 -4.38 26.60 1.14
C CYS A 230 -4.06 27.38 -0.13
N ARG A 231 -3.92 26.71 -1.28
CA ARG A 231 -3.86 27.41 -2.58
C ARG A 231 -5.23 27.90 -3.05
N LEU A 232 -6.30 27.57 -2.32
CA LEU A 232 -7.60 28.19 -2.50
C LEU A 232 -7.58 29.56 -1.80
N GLN A 233 -6.96 30.56 -2.42
CA GLN A 233 -7.24 31.93 -2.03
C GLN A 233 -8.69 32.24 -2.41
N ALA A 234 -9.55 32.37 -1.39
CA ALA A 234 -10.88 32.89 -1.53
C ALA A 234 -10.80 34.39 -1.91
N GLY A 235 -10.91 34.68 -3.21
CA GLY A 235 -11.19 36.04 -3.70
C GLY A 235 -12.70 36.24 -3.87
N PRO A 236 -13.23 37.45 -3.65
CA PRO A 236 -14.67 37.73 -3.69
C PRO A 236 -15.15 37.89 -5.13
N ALA A 237 -15.04 36.82 -5.94
CA ALA A 237 -15.75 36.63 -7.19
C ALA A 237 -15.36 35.28 -7.78
N ALA A 238 -16.13 34.25 -7.43
CA ALA A 238 -16.37 33.17 -8.36
C ALA A 238 -17.07 33.78 -9.60
N GLN A 239 -16.31 34.27 -10.58
CA GLN A 239 -16.78 34.61 -11.93
C GLN A 239 -15.58 34.92 -12.83
N GLY A 240 -15.30 34.02 -13.78
CA GLY A 240 -14.43 34.32 -14.93
C GLY A 240 -13.14 33.51 -15.02
N SER A 241 -13.05 32.68 -16.07
CA SER A 241 -11.84 32.12 -16.70
C SER A 241 -11.25 30.76 -16.26
N GLY A 242 -11.76 30.08 -15.23
CA GLY A 242 -11.33 28.69 -14.91
C GLY A 242 -11.95 27.58 -15.78
N HIS A 243 -13.00 27.90 -16.54
CA HIS A 243 -13.84 26.90 -17.23
C HIS A 243 -13.21 26.27 -18.48
N ARG A 244 -12.12 26.82 -19.04
CA ARG A 244 -11.61 26.38 -20.36
C ARG A 244 -10.56 25.27 -20.31
N ALA A 245 -9.85 25.09 -19.19
CA ALA A 245 -8.85 24.02 -19.05
C ALA A 245 -9.48 22.67 -18.65
N ALA A 246 -10.45 22.69 -17.72
CA ALA A 246 -11.18 21.49 -17.30
C ALA A 246 -12.06 20.89 -18.42
N HIS A 247 -12.51 21.73 -19.37
CA HIS A 247 -13.31 21.27 -20.52
C HIS A 247 -12.46 20.55 -21.59
N ARG A 248 -11.15 20.77 -21.65
CA ARG A 248 -10.21 20.06 -22.54
C ARG A 248 -9.80 18.69 -21.99
N ALA A 249 -9.63 18.55 -20.68
CA ALA A 249 -9.30 17.26 -20.05
C ALA A 249 -10.50 16.29 -20.01
N ARG A 250 -11.73 16.79 -19.85
CA ARG A 250 -12.96 15.96 -19.90
C ARG A 250 -13.27 15.37 -21.29
N ARG A 251 -12.63 15.83 -22.37
CA ARG A 251 -12.76 15.24 -23.71
C ARG A 251 -11.84 14.05 -23.96
N ARG A 252 -10.78 13.83 -23.15
CA ARG A 252 -9.80 12.76 -23.36
C ARG A 252 -10.05 11.48 -22.54
N LEU A 253 -10.99 11.52 -21.60
CA LEU A 253 -11.43 10.37 -20.81
C LEU A 253 -12.94 10.13 -20.96
N ARG A 254 -13.42 10.04 -22.21
CA ARG A 254 -14.68 9.34 -22.47
C ARG A 254 -14.35 7.86 -22.69
N PRO A 255 -15.11 6.91 -22.09
CA PRO A 255 -15.04 5.53 -22.52
C PRO A 255 -15.42 5.48 -24.01
N GLN A 256 -14.63 4.75 -24.80
CA GLN A 256 -15.01 4.42 -26.18
C GLN A 256 -16.39 3.78 -26.14
N ARG A 257 -17.39 4.47 -26.68
CA ARG A 257 -18.70 3.87 -26.93
C ARG A 257 -18.51 2.84 -28.03
N HIS A 258 -18.50 1.56 -27.68
CA HIS A 258 -18.97 0.54 -28.60
C HIS A 258 -20.43 0.89 -28.95
N ARG A 259 -20.63 1.43 -30.15
CA ARG A 259 -21.93 1.50 -30.81
C ARG A 259 -21.81 0.75 -32.13
N GLN A 260 -21.84 -0.57 -32.03
CA GLN A 260 -22.43 -1.43 -33.06
C GLN A 260 -23.16 -2.58 -32.34
N GLY A 261 -24.47 -2.68 -32.57
CA GLY A 261 -25.25 -3.90 -32.40
C GLY A 261 -25.77 -4.25 -31.00
N ALA A 262 -26.78 -3.54 -30.49
CA ALA A 262 -27.70 -4.08 -29.48
C ALA A 262 -29.00 -3.24 -29.37
N ASP A 263 -29.66 -2.95 -30.50
CA ASP A 263 -31.07 -2.51 -30.52
C ASP A 263 -31.82 -3.36 -31.56
N ARG A 264 -31.89 -4.66 -31.28
CA ARG A 264 -32.86 -5.60 -31.85
C ARG A 264 -33.06 -6.72 -30.85
N LEU A 265 -33.87 -6.49 -29.81
CA LEU A 265 -34.59 -7.51 -29.03
C LEU A 265 -35.36 -6.84 -27.89
N CYS A 266 -36.39 -6.08 -28.24
CA CYS A 266 -37.57 -5.85 -27.40
C CYS A 266 -38.68 -5.26 -28.25
N ALA A 267 -39.16 -6.06 -29.19
CA ALA A 267 -40.42 -5.86 -29.90
C ALA A 267 -41.11 -7.22 -30.00
N ALA A 268 -41.60 -7.71 -28.87
CA ALA A 268 -42.59 -8.78 -28.83
C ALA A 268 -43.38 -8.57 -27.54
N HIS A 269 -44.66 -8.26 -27.73
CA HIS A 269 -45.84 -8.37 -26.85
C HIS A 269 -46.70 -7.13 -27.09
N GLY A 270 -47.53 -7.25 -28.13
CA GLY A 270 -48.39 -6.19 -28.61
C GLY A 270 -49.51 -5.85 -27.63
N ALA A 271 -49.70 -4.56 -27.40
CA ALA A 271 -50.98 -3.98 -27.02
C ALA A 271 -50.99 -2.51 -27.47
N ARG A 272 -51.93 -2.17 -28.38
CA ARG A 272 -52.14 -0.81 -28.89
C ARG A 272 -52.76 0.08 -27.80
N PRO A 273 -52.40 1.37 -27.67
CA PRO A 273 -53.08 2.27 -26.74
C PRO A 273 -54.43 2.71 -27.30
N ARG A 274 -55.53 2.46 -26.56
CA ARG A 274 -56.84 3.08 -26.79
C ARG A 274 -56.98 4.36 -25.97
N ARG A 275 -57.74 5.30 -26.54
CA ARG A 275 -57.95 6.71 -26.14
C ARG A 275 -58.72 6.89 -24.82
N ARG A 276 -58.41 8.04 -24.17
CA ARG A 276 -59.19 8.92 -23.26
C ARG A 276 -60.45 8.36 -22.58
N GLY A 277 -60.47 8.47 -21.25
CA GLY A 277 -61.67 8.52 -20.41
C GLY A 277 -61.37 9.19 -19.07
N HIS A 278 -62.21 10.16 -18.69
CA HIS A 278 -62.23 10.91 -17.43
C HIS A 278 -62.65 10.03 -16.23
N LEU A 279 -62.61 10.64 -15.02
CA LEU A 279 -63.04 10.16 -13.68
C LEU A 279 -61.91 9.45 -12.93
N GLY A 280 -61.60 9.70 -11.66
CA GLY A 280 -62.18 10.52 -10.59
C GLY A 280 -61.28 10.34 -9.35
N VAL A 281 -61.48 11.21 -8.38
CA VAL A 281 -60.68 11.51 -7.18
C VAL A 281 -60.63 10.36 -6.15
N ASP A 282 -59.49 10.17 -5.45
CA ASP A 282 -59.43 10.02 -3.97
C ASP A 282 -57.98 10.12 -3.43
N PRO A 283 -57.59 11.19 -2.69
CA PRO A 283 -56.29 11.31 -2.03
C PRO A 283 -56.40 10.95 -0.55
N ALA A 284 -56.50 9.66 -0.21
CA ALA A 284 -56.57 9.23 1.18
C ALA A 284 -55.90 7.87 1.46
N GLN A 285 -54.70 7.61 0.92
CA GLN A 285 -53.84 6.52 1.38
C GLN A 285 -52.35 6.90 1.34
N ALA A 286 -51.97 7.83 2.21
CA ALA A 286 -50.57 8.12 2.53
C ALA A 286 -50.37 8.03 4.04
N ARG A 287 -50.13 6.81 4.55
CA ARG A 287 -49.55 6.61 5.87
C ARG A 287 -48.50 5.49 5.85
N THR A 288 -47.39 5.84 6.49
CA THR A 288 -46.39 4.97 7.13
C THR A 288 -45.51 4.11 6.24
N LEU A 289 -44.27 4.57 6.03
CA LEU A 289 -43.06 3.73 6.11
C LEU A 289 -41.91 4.55 6.73
N ARG A 290 -41.58 4.24 7.99
CA ARG A 290 -40.28 4.49 8.62
C ARG A 290 -39.31 3.42 8.13
N CYS A 291 -38.08 3.81 7.81
CA CYS A 291 -36.80 3.09 8.02
C CYS A 291 -35.70 3.97 7.39
N ALA A 292 -34.89 4.67 8.19
CA ALA A 292 -33.59 4.20 8.66
C ALA A 292 -32.54 4.09 7.53
N ALA A 293 -31.70 5.13 7.41
CA ALA A 293 -30.31 5.09 6.99
C ALA A 293 -29.60 6.31 7.60
#